data_AF-A0A958GRV1-F1
#
_entry.id   AF-A0A958GRV1-F1
#
_cell.length_a   1.000
_cell.length_b   1.000
_cell.length_c   1.000
_cell.angle_alpha   90.00
_cell.angle_beta   90.00
_cell.angle_gamma   90.00
#
_symmetry.space_group_name_H-M   'P 1'
#
loop_
_entity.id
_entity.type
_entity.pdbx_description
1 polymer ?
#
loop_
_entity_poly.entity_id
_entity_poly.type
_entity_poly.pdbx_seq_one_letter_code
_entity_poly.pdbx_strand_id
1 'polypeptide(L)'
;MGKHSILFCVRTLGTLLLLTTIAACGGGSGSDSGEADNERIDQATPRVSSLCGVYEDEAIVALPAGELEPVTVQVLNSDAVIITRTDGELAGQQQLIKLHGVTSDGVATLRVLNGIDVLERELATGAFFLSSGEGCDVTFPGGGAGMLGQLYSLGGESMNERMLMEGSVVPSGSDSCMGNELSQCYSTIGVTPRQPTAIELDVQEVSLTSACGAVREGAVENPALTAEVVRVEPVSTDLVVVTRLLGVEAGNSQLVKLHGLTSEGISATRLELGMNFIINAASGGAYLVTESQDCAVAVPDGGSGVAGQLYSMDGESINEELLANGYALTAERDACGGELLTGCYSEIEAIAPPEPPAPAPAPDHGESGEEGGNYVQGIIRDFLWKPVSESNGNVAVLVNPTDVRVVVTGAVQETLRNQGPSNGRGTTARGSRPGCAYGNNIVLQFFDASGQAIPIITGGTSITIANGCNRVEFRR
;
A
#
# COMPACT_ATOMS: atom_id res chain seq x y z
N MET A 1 17.63 -32.84 41.91
CA MET A 1 19.08 -33.11 41.97
C MET A 1 19.36 -34.36 41.18
N GLY A 2 19.94 -34.21 39.99
CA GLY A 2 20.34 -35.31 39.11
C GLY A 2 21.22 -34.75 38.00
N LYS A 3 22.53 -34.96 38.11
CA LYS A 3 23.54 -34.51 37.15
C LYS A 3 23.63 -35.52 36.02
N HIS A 4 23.47 -35.09 34.78
CA HIS A 4 23.98 -35.80 33.61
C HIS A 4 24.96 -34.89 32.87
N SER A 5 26.23 -35.27 32.92
CA SER A 5 27.31 -34.72 32.11
C SER A 5 27.39 -35.54 30.81
N ILE A 6 27.29 -34.87 29.66
CA ILE A 6 27.59 -35.45 28.36
C ILE A 6 28.91 -34.84 27.87
N LEU A 7 29.86 -35.74 27.62
CA LEU A 7 31.20 -35.54 27.11
C LEU A 7 31.12 -35.63 25.57
N PHE A 8 31.62 -34.63 24.82
CA PHE A 8 31.83 -34.79 23.38
C PHE A 8 33.28 -34.48 22.99
N CYS A 9 33.82 -35.39 22.20
CA CYS A 9 35.20 -35.51 21.78
C CYS A 9 35.67 -34.36 20.89
N VAL A 10 36.86 -33.86 21.21
CA VAL A 10 37.78 -33.16 20.32
C VAL A 10 38.36 -34.16 19.31
N ARG A 11 38.35 -33.81 18.02
CA ARG A 11 39.27 -34.41 17.03
C ARG A 11 39.97 -33.32 16.24
N THR A 12 41.28 -33.27 16.44
CA THR A 12 42.27 -32.49 15.71
C THR A 12 43.04 -33.44 14.76
N LEU A 13 43.72 -32.85 13.77
CA LEU A 13 44.65 -33.42 12.75
C LEU A 13 44.00 -34.09 11.52
N GLY A 14 44.47 -33.86 10.29
CA GLY A 14 45.69 -33.16 9.88
C GLY A 14 45.86 -33.06 8.37
N THR A 15 46.82 -32.20 8.03
CA THR A 15 47.52 -31.84 6.79
C THR A 15 47.59 -32.87 5.65
N LEU A 16 47.39 -32.44 4.39
CA LEU A 16 48.29 -32.82 3.29
C LEU A 16 48.29 -31.80 2.13
N LEU A 17 49.50 -31.31 1.86
CA LEU A 17 49.91 -30.45 0.75
C LEU A 17 50.17 -31.34 -0.48
N LEU A 18 49.70 -30.98 -1.67
CA LEU A 18 50.30 -31.49 -2.92
C LEU A 18 50.23 -30.46 -4.05
N LEU A 19 51.38 -29.90 -4.38
CA LEU A 19 51.67 -29.24 -5.65
C LEU A 19 51.81 -30.30 -6.75
N THR A 20 51.23 -30.05 -7.92
CA THR A 20 51.76 -30.56 -9.20
C THR A 20 51.52 -29.53 -10.31
N THR A 21 52.61 -28.90 -10.75
CA THR A 21 52.77 -28.32 -12.09
C THR A 21 53.07 -29.42 -13.10
N ILE A 22 52.35 -29.47 -14.22
CA ILE A 22 52.83 -30.06 -15.47
C ILE A 22 52.44 -29.12 -16.62
N ALA A 23 53.45 -28.64 -17.33
CA ALA A 23 53.34 -28.04 -18.66
C ALA A 23 53.43 -29.16 -19.71
N ALA A 24 52.62 -29.08 -20.78
CA ALA A 24 52.96 -29.65 -22.08
C ALA A 24 52.12 -29.03 -23.20
N CYS A 25 52.83 -28.63 -24.25
CA CYS A 25 52.37 -28.03 -25.49
C CYS A 25 51.48 -28.97 -26.33
N GLY A 26 50.54 -28.38 -27.08
CA GLY A 26 49.86 -29.03 -28.19
C GLY A 26 49.29 -27.99 -29.16
N GLY A 27 50.00 -27.76 -30.26
CA GLY A 27 49.55 -26.89 -31.34
C GLY A 27 48.44 -27.54 -32.17
N GLY A 28 47.45 -26.73 -32.55
CA GLY A 28 46.37 -27.10 -33.46
C GLY A 28 45.92 -25.88 -34.23
N SER A 29 46.34 -25.82 -35.50
CA SER A 29 45.91 -24.86 -36.52
C SER A 29 44.45 -25.09 -36.89
N GLY A 30 43.63 -24.04 -36.98
CA GLY A 30 42.43 -24.09 -37.81
C GLY A 30 41.32 -23.10 -37.47
N SER A 31 40.88 -22.41 -38.53
CA SER A 31 39.61 -21.69 -38.73
C SER A 31 39.38 -20.37 -37.99
N ASP A 32 39.68 -19.28 -38.72
CA ASP A 32 38.90 -18.05 -38.78
C ASP A 32 37.38 -18.33 -38.71
N SER A 33 36.75 -17.82 -37.66
CA SER A 33 35.33 -17.46 -37.67
C SER A 33 35.22 -16.14 -36.91
N GLY A 34 34.76 -15.09 -37.60
CA GLY A 34 34.68 -13.74 -37.07
C GLY A 34 33.97 -13.69 -35.72
N GLU A 35 34.75 -13.40 -34.69
CA GLU A 35 34.28 -12.95 -33.39
C GLU A 35 33.71 -11.55 -33.59
N ALA A 36 32.38 -11.46 -33.59
CA ALA A 36 31.72 -10.19 -33.38
C ALA A 36 32.03 -9.80 -31.94
N ASP A 37 32.92 -8.81 -31.78
CA ASP A 37 33.12 -8.07 -30.55
C ASP A 37 31.76 -7.51 -30.11
N ASN A 38 31.03 -8.29 -29.32
CA ASN A 38 30.02 -7.77 -28.42
C ASN A 38 30.82 -6.99 -27.37
N GLU A 39 31.05 -5.70 -27.64
CA GLU A 39 31.33 -4.71 -26.61
C GLU A 39 30.21 -4.82 -25.59
N ARG A 40 30.44 -5.70 -24.60
CA ARG A 40 29.70 -5.75 -23.35
C ARG A 40 29.89 -4.36 -22.79
N ILE A 41 28.88 -3.51 -22.97
CA ILE A 41 28.81 -2.21 -22.31
C ILE A 41 29.03 -2.53 -20.83
N ASP A 42 30.22 -2.22 -20.33
CA ASP A 42 30.53 -2.28 -18.92
C ASP A 42 29.49 -1.35 -18.27
N GLN A 43 28.43 -1.96 -17.74
CA GLN A 43 27.41 -1.24 -17.00
C GLN A 43 28.14 -0.61 -15.84
N ALA A 44 28.36 0.69 -15.94
CA ALA A 44 29.04 1.46 -14.92
C ALA A 44 28.35 1.15 -13.60
N THR A 45 29.09 0.50 -12.70
CA THR A 45 28.59 0.14 -11.38
C THR A 45 28.03 1.42 -10.77
N PRO A 46 26.75 1.44 -10.35
CA PRO A 46 26.13 2.66 -9.83
C PRO A 46 27.01 3.20 -8.70
N ARG A 47 27.34 4.48 -8.78
CA ARG A 47 28.10 5.14 -7.70
C ARG A 47 27.17 5.33 -6.54
N VAL A 48 27.25 4.43 -5.58
CA VAL A 48 26.47 4.49 -4.36
C VAL A 48 27.11 5.50 -3.41
N SER A 49 26.29 6.34 -2.77
CA SER A 49 26.71 7.34 -1.80
C SER A 49 25.96 7.14 -0.49
N SER A 50 26.73 6.96 0.58
CA SER A 50 26.26 6.95 1.97
C SER A 50 27.26 7.76 2.79
N LEU A 51 26.77 8.72 3.57
CA LEU A 51 27.57 9.50 4.53
C LEU A 51 28.08 8.62 5.67
N CYS A 52 27.25 7.66 6.09
CA CYS A 52 27.51 6.74 7.19
C CYS A 52 27.96 5.35 6.74
N GLY A 53 28.24 5.18 5.45
CA GLY A 53 28.68 3.91 4.89
C GLY A 53 27.68 2.78 5.14
N VAL A 54 28.22 1.59 5.27
CA VAL A 54 27.49 0.37 5.61
C VAL A 54 28.23 -0.35 6.72
N TYR A 55 27.52 -1.12 7.53
CA TYR A 55 28.16 -1.88 8.59
C TYR A 55 28.50 -3.28 8.08
N GLU A 56 29.77 -3.64 8.14
CA GLU A 56 30.31 -4.95 7.76
C GLU A 56 31.42 -5.33 8.75
N ASP A 57 31.45 -6.58 9.21
CA ASP A 57 32.53 -7.13 10.05
C ASP A 57 32.96 -6.23 11.24
N GLU A 58 31.97 -5.78 12.01
CA GLU A 58 32.17 -4.95 13.21
C GLU A 58 32.63 -3.49 12.93
N ALA A 59 32.58 -3.03 11.69
CA ALA A 59 33.00 -1.68 11.32
C ALA A 59 32.07 -1.01 10.31
N ILE A 60 32.00 0.32 10.36
CA ILE A 60 31.45 1.11 9.26
C ILE A 60 32.48 1.15 8.14
N VAL A 61 32.15 0.55 7.01
CA VAL A 61 32.98 0.51 5.80
C VAL A 61 32.34 1.32 4.67
N ALA A 62 33.17 1.70 3.71
CA ALA A 62 32.67 2.23 2.45
C ALA A 62 31.89 1.13 1.71
N LEU A 63 30.80 1.52 1.05
CA LEU A 63 29.92 0.63 0.31
C LEU A 63 30.69 -0.33 -0.62
N PRO A 64 30.57 -1.67 -0.41
CA PRO A 64 31.13 -2.64 -1.33
C PRO A 64 30.29 -2.61 -2.61
N ALA A 65 30.85 -2.03 -3.68
CA ALA A 65 30.16 -1.83 -4.96
C ALA A 65 29.67 -3.13 -5.64
N GLY A 66 30.06 -4.30 -5.13
CA GLY A 66 29.70 -5.62 -5.67
C GLY A 66 28.59 -6.37 -4.92
N GLU A 67 28.05 -5.83 -3.82
CA GLU A 67 27.11 -6.57 -2.94
C GLU A 67 25.68 -6.05 -2.97
N LEU A 68 25.39 -5.07 -3.84
CA LEU A 68 24.06 -4.54 -4.00
C LEU A 68 23.17 -5.48 -4.83
N GLU A 69 22.07 -5.92 -4.24
CA GLU A 69 21.06 -6.75 -4.89
C GLU A 69 19.97 -5.86 -5.50
N PRO A 70 19.67 -5.91 -6.81
CA PRO A 70 18.55 -5.18 -7.38
C PRO A 70 17.21 -5.77 -6.95
N VAL A 71 16.32 -4.91 -6.46
CA VAL A 71 15.02 -5.28 -5.90
C VAL A 71 13.90 -4.38 -6.42
N THR A 72 12.66 -4.86 -6.37
CA THR A 72 11.47 -4.01 -6.33
C THR A 72 11.01 -3.85 -4.89
N VAL A 73 10.38 -2.72 -4.57
CA VAL A 73 10.04 -2.35 -3.19
C VAL A 73 8.54 -2.09 -3.07
N GLN A 74 7.92 -2.69 -2.06
CA GLN A 74 6.59 -2.34 -1.58
C GLN A 74 6.75 -1.69 -0.20
N VAL A 75 6.37 -0.43 -0.08
CA VAL A 75 6.51 0.33 1.16
C VAL A 75 5.40 -0.06 2.13
N LEU A 76 5.76 -0.35 3.38
CA LEU A 76 4.80 -0.61 4.46
C LEU A 76 4.75 0.54 5.45
N ASN A 77 5.92 1.13 5.73
CA ASN A 77 6.11 2.27 6.61
C ASN A 77 7.39 3.02 6.18
N SER A 78 7.67 4.18 6.74
CA SER A 78 8.91 4.94 6.51
C SER A 78 10.18 4.19 6.95
N ASP A 79 10.08 3.15 7.78
CA ASP A 79 11.21 2.35 8.22
C ASP A 79 11.07 0.84 7.93
N ALA A 80 10.05 0.45 7.15
CA ALA A 80 9.73 -0.94 6.87
C ALA A 80 9.21 -1.14 5.44
N VAL A 81 9.75 -2.12 4.73
CA VAL A 81 9.37 -2.44 3.35
C VAL A 81 9.31 -3.95 3.11
N ILE A 82 8.64 -4.37 2.05
CA ILE A 82 8.82 -5.69 1.45
C ILE A 82 9.64 -5.52 0.19
N ILE A 83 10.77 -6.21 0.08
CA ILE A 83 11.55 -6.28 -1.15
C ILE A 83 11.19 -7.54 -1.94
N THR A 84 11.25 -7.47 -3.26
CA THR A 84 11.30 -8.65 -4.13
C THR A 84 12.58 -8.60 -4.94
N ARG A 85 13.44 -9.61 -4.80
CA ARG A 85 14.69 -9.67 -5.58
C ARG A 85 14.41 -9.88 -7.06
N THR A 86 15.14 -9.17 -7.90
CA THR A 86 14.94 -9.20 -9.35
C THR A 86 15.97 -10.04 -10.09
N ASP A 87 17.07 -10.40 -9.43
CA ASP A 87 18.14 -11.25 -9.96
C ASP A 87 18.70 -12.21 -8.90
N GLY A 88 19.76 -12.94 -9.28
CA GLY A 88 20.46 -13.89 -8.41
C GLY A 88 19.68 -15.19 -8.16
N GLU A 89 20.21 -16.01 -7.24
CA GLU A 89 19.59 -17.29 -6.86
C GLU A 89 18.26 -17.13 -6.11
N LEU A 90 18.03 -15.93 -5.56
CA LEU A 90 16.85 -15.59 -4.77
C LEU A 90 15.83 -14.75 -5.56
N ALA A 91 15.96 -14.67 -6.89
CA ALA A 91 15.03 -13.91 -7.75
C ALA A 91 13.56 -14.32 -7.53
N GLY A 92 12.69 -13.32 -7.37
CA GLY A 92 11.27 -13.50 -7.07
C GLY A 92 10.95 -13.77 -5.59
N GLN A 93 11.95 -13.96 -4.73
CA GLN A 93 11.72 -14.11 -3.30
C GLN A 93 11.36 -12.75 -2.68
N GLN A 94 10.25 -12.74 -1.93
CA GLN A 94 9.84 -11.62 -1.11
C GLN A 94 10.42 -11.72 0.30
N GLN A 95 10.89 -10.60 0.84
CA GLN A 95 11.37 -10.51 2.22
C GLN A 95 10.95 -9.20 2.86
N LEU A 96 10.57 -9.28 4.13
CA LEU A 96 10.24 -8.14 4.96
C LEU A 96 11.52 -7.52 5.53
N ILE A 97 11.73 -6.24 5.30
CA ILE A 97 12.95 -5.51 5.64
C ILE A 97 12.62 -4.39 6.63
N LYS A 98 13.39 -4.31 7.72
CA LYS A 98 13.46 -3.12 8.59
C LYS A 98 14.68 -2.31 8.15
N LEU A 99 14.50 -1.00 7.95
CA LEU A 99 15.60 -0.13 7.56
C LEU A 99 16.57 0.07 8.72
N HIS A 100 17.81 -0.35 8.52
CA HIS A 100 18.81 -0.46 9.57
C HIS A 100 19.24 0.92 10.11
N GLY A 101 19.29 1.05 11.43
CA GLY A 101 19.78 2.22 12.15
C GLY A 101 18.77 3.36 12.24
N VAL A 102 17.56 3.18 11.69
CA VAL A 102 16.49 4.19 11.70
C VAL A 102 15.18 3.61 12.21
N THR A 103 14.36 4.45 12.84
CA THR A 103 13.01 4.11 13.27
C THR A 103 12.05 5.28 13.04
N SER A 104 10.81 4.94 12.74
CA SER A 104 9.66 5.83 12.68
C SER A 104 8.98 5.98 14.05
N ASP A 105 9.41 5.20 15.05
CA ASP A 105 8.88 5.27 16.41
C ASP A 105 9.14 6.66 17.01
N GLY A 106 8.08 7.30 17.50
CA GLY A 106 8.14 8.64 18.07
C GLY A 106 8.27 9.77 17.04
N VAL A 107 8.26 9.45 15.74
CA VAL A 107 8.19 10.46 14.67
C VAL A 107 6.73 10.85 14.45
N ALA A 108 6.48 12.15 14.26
CA ALA A 108 5.15 12.66 13.96
C ALA A 108 4.60 12.00 12.68
N THR A 109 3.35 11.54 12.69
CA THR A 109 2.81 10.72 11.60
C THR A 109 2.85 11.41 10.25
N LEU A 110 2.66 12.72 10.17
CA LEU A 110 2.80 13.45 8.91
C LEU A 110 4.21 13.30 8.30
N ARG A 111 5.25 13.25 9.14
CA ARG A 111 6.62 13.01 8.68
C ARG A 111 6.84 11.55 8.30
N VAL A 112 6.23 10.62 9.05
CA VAL A 112 6.21 9.19 8.68
C VAL A 112 5.58 8.98 7.30
N LEU A 113 4.44 9.63 7.04
CA LEU A 113 3.74 9.59 5.75
C LEU A 113 4.60 10.22 4.64
N ASN A 114 5.20 11.38 4.90
CA ASN A 114 6.18 11.96 3.97
C ASN A 114 7.35 10.99 3.68
N GLY A 115 7.81 10.21 4.67
CA GLY A 115 8.80 9.15 4.47
C GLY A 115 8.30 8.02 3.56
N ILE A 116 7.04 7.62 3.69
CA ILE A 116 6.41 6.64 2.79
C ILE A 116 6.38 7.20 1.37
N ASP A 117 5.91 8.44 1.18
CA ASP A 117 5.84 9.09 -0.13
C ASP A 117 7.21 9.19 -0.80
N VAL A 118 8.26 9.47 -0.02
CA VAL A 118 9.65 9.51 -0.50
C VAL A 118 10.08 8.12 -0.98
N LEU A 119 9.86 7.08 -0.17
CA LEU A 119 10.22 5.71 -0.58
C LEU A 119 9.44 5.28 -1.82
N GLU A 120 8.14 5.52 -1.89
CA GLU A 120 7.32 5.14 -3.04
C GLU A 120 7.76 5.86 -4.31
N ARG A 121 8.00 7.17 -4.23
CA ARG A 121 8.43 7.98 -5.38
C ARG A 121 9.81 7.58 -5.88
N GLU A 122 10.78 7.43 -4.98
CA GLU A 122 12.18 7.24 -5.35
C GLU A 122 12.49 5.78 -5.73
N LEU A 123 11.68 4.82 -5.25
CA LEU A 123 11.90 3.39 -5.46
C LEU A 123 10.89 2.74 -6.43
N ALA A 124 9.96 3.52 -7.00
CA ALA A 124 8.90 3.04 -7.92
C ALA A 124 9.43 2.23 -9.11
N THR A 125 10.62 2.56 -9.61
CA THR A 125 11.22 1.93 -10.79
C THR A 125 12.22 0.81 -10.44
N GLY A 126 12.46 0.58 -9.15
CA GLY A 126 13.46 -0.35 -8.64
C GLY A 126 14.38 0.31 -7.62
N ALA A 127 15.12 -0.51 -6.89
CA ALA A 127 16.07 -0.10 -5.88
C ALA A 127 17.25 -1.08 -5.84
N PHE A 128 18.30 -0.71 -5.10
CA PHE A 128 19.30 -1.66 -4.65
C PHE A 128 19.14 -1.90 -3.15
N PHE A 129 19.29 -3.15 -2.75
CA PHE A 129 19.22 -3.59 -1.37
C PHE A 129 20.59 -4.09 -0.91
N LEU A 130 20.95 -3.73 0.32
CA LEU A 130 22.10 -4.29 1.02
C LEU A 130 21.65 -4.90 2.34
N SER A 131 21.91 -6.20 2.52
CA SER A 131 21.67 -6.92 3.77
C SER A 131 22.66 -6.46 4.85
N SER A 132 22.25 -6.44 6.12
CA SER A 132 23.15 -6.17 7.25
C SER A 132 23.98 -7.39 7.68
N GLY A 133 23.88 -8.51 6.96
CA GLY A 133 24.64 -9.73 7.22
C GLY A 133 23.86 -10.81 7.98
N GLU A 134 24.52 -11.93 8.27
CA GLU A 134 23.93 -13.06 9.00
C GLU A 134 23.64 -12.69 10.46
N GLY A 135 22.51 -13.18 10.99
CA GLY A 135 22.10 -12.93 12.38
C GLY A 135 21.37 -11.60 12.61
N CYS A 136 21.08 -10.86 11.53
CA CYS A 136 20.35 -9.59 11.56
C CYS A 136 18.86 -9.73 11.30
N ASP A 137 18.29 -10.81 11.82
CA ASP A 137 16.86 -11.06 11.80
C ASP A 137 16.14 -10.16 12.80
N VAL A 138 14.98 -9.64 12.40
CA VAL A 138 14.10 -8.84 13.24
C VAL A 138 12.72 -9.46 13.30
N THR A 139 12.05 -9.28 14.44
CA THR A 139 10.64 -9.65 14.59
C THR A 139 9.79 -8.39 14.56
N PHE A 140 8.88 -8.32 13.61
CA PHE A 140 7.94 -7.22 13.48
C PHE A 140 6.79 -7.36 14.49
N PRO A 141 6.16 -6.24 14.89
CA PRO A 141 4.87 -6.28 15.59
C PRO A 141 3.89 -7.18 14.82
N GLY A 142 3.36 -8.21 15.47
CA GLY A 142 2.54 -9.25 14.83
C GLY A 142 3.25 -10.57 14.53
N GLY A 143 4.55 -10.69 14.86
CA GLY A 143 5.29 -11.96 14.83
C GLY A 143 5.88 -12.34 13.47
N GLY A 144 5.84 -11.44 12.48
CA GLY A 144 6.51 -11.64 11.21
C GLY A 144 8.04 -11.57 11.37
N ALA A 145 8.76 -12.54 10.81
CA ALA A 145 10.22 -12.48 10.71
C ALA A 145 10.62 -11.63 9.50
N GLY A 146 11.61 -10.78 9.68
CA GLY A 146 12.25 -10.03 8.61
C GLY A 146 13.73 -9.85 8.90
N MET A 147 14.39 -8.98 8.16
CA MET A 147 15.82 -8.71 8.30
C MET A 147 16.13 -7.21 8.28
N LEU A 148 17.26 -6.83 8.88
CA LEU A 148 17.78 -5.47 8.79
C LEU A 148 18.54 -5.28 7.47
N GLY A 149 18.34 -4.13 6.83
CA GLY A 149 19.14 -3.75 5.67
C GLY A 149 19.00 -2.28 5.30
N GLN A 150 19.66 -1.91 4.22
CA GLN A 150 19.64 -0.56 3.68
C GLN A 150 19.11 -0.57 2.26
N LEU A 151 18.40 0.50 1.89
CA LEU A 151 17.90 0.70 0.54
C LEU A 151 18.60 1.87 -0.13
N TYR A 152 18.86 1.70 -1.42
CA TYR A 152 19.45 2.70 -2.27
C TYR A 152 18.58 2.90 -3.50
N SER A 153 18.38 4.15 -3.92
CA SER A 153 17.73 4.43 -5.20
C SER A 153 18.58 3.91 -6.36
N LEU A 154 18.02 3.81 -7.56
CA LEU A 154 18.80 3.50 -8.76
C LEU A 154 19.92 4.54 -9.03
N GLY A 155 19.78 5.75 -8.48
CA GLY A 155 20.81 6.78 -8.49
C GLY A 155 21.94 6.57 -7.48
N GLY A 156 21.85 5.54 -6.63
CA GLY A 156 22.83 5.22 -5.60
C GLY A 156 22.69 6.02 -4.30
N GLU A 157 21.59 6.75 -4.10
CA GLU A 157 21.36 7.52 -2.87
C GLU A 157 20.81 6.63 -1.74
N SER A 158 21.35 6.75 -0.52
CA SER A 158 20.85 6.04 0.66
C SER A 158 19.48 6.58 1.10
N MET A 159 18.46 5.72 1.09
CA MET A 159 17.11 6.11 1.52
C MET A 159 17.03 6.34 3.02
N ASN A 160 17.80 5.59 3.82
CA ASN A 160 17.85 5.76 5.27
C ASN A 160 18.33 7.19 5.60
N GLU A 161 19.40 7.64 4.95
CA GLU A 161 19.96 8.99 5.15
C GLU A 161 19.04 10.08 4.62
N ARG A 162 18.43 9.85 3.46
CA ARG A 162 17.46 10.80 2.90
C ARG A 162 16.28 11.03 3.83
N MET A 163 15.69 9.97 4.36
CA MET A 163 14.57 10.09 5.30
C MET A 163 15.00 10.71 6.64
N LEU A 164 16.23 10.47 7.10
CA LEU A 164 16.79 11.16 8.27
C LEU A 164 16.92 12.67 8.02
N MET A 165 17.41 13.08 6.85
CA MET A 165 17.52 14.49 6.47
C MET A 165 16.15 15.16 6.36
N GLU A 166 15.12 14.44 5.91
CA GLU A 166 13.74 14.90 5.85
C GLU A 166 13.02 14.84 7.21
N GLY A 167 13.62 14.18 8.21
CA GLY A 167 13.04 13.99 9.54
C GLY A 167 11.86 13.03 9.58
N SER A 168 11.72 12.19 8.55
CA SER A 168 10.68 11.17 8.40
C SER A 168 10.97 9.91 9.22
N VAL A 169 12.24 9.73 9.60
CA VAL A 169 12.71 8.72 10.57
C VAL A 169 13.71 9.38 11.53
N VAL A 170 13.97 8.75 12.67
CA VAL A 170 15.02 9.13 13.62
C VAL A 170 16.00 7.97 13.79
N PRO A 171 17.24 8.23 14.27
CA PRO A 171 18.18 7.15 14.56
C PRO A 171 17.59 6.16 15.59
N SER A 172 17.67 4.86 15.31
CA SER A 172 17.17 3.81 16.21
C SER A 172 18.14 3.61 17.38
N GLY A 173 17.65 3.71 18.62
CA GLY A 173 18.52 3.59 19.81
C GLY A 173 18.77 2.15 20.28
N SER A 174 18.23 1.15 19.59
CA SER A 174 18.17 -0.23 20.10
C SER A 174 18.13 -1.30 19.01
N ASP A 175 18.65 -1.03 17.81
CA ASP A 175 18.67 -2.04 16.76
C ASP A 175 19.66 -3.16 17.11
N SER A 176 19.22 -4.40 16.88
CA SER A 176 20.13 -5.55 16.82
C SER A 176 21.12 -5.39 15.67
N CYS A 177 22.18 -6.19 15.65
CA CYS A 177 23.24 -6.07 14.64
C CYS A 177 23.97 -4.72 14.61
N MET A 178 24.31 -4.20 15.79
CA MET A 178 25.18 -3.02 15.91
C MET A 178 24.56 -1.78 15.24
N GLY A 179 23.22 -1.73 15.19
CA GLY A 179 22.52 -0.55 14.74
C GLY A 179 22.77 0.67 15.62
N ASN A 180 23.36 0.49 16.82
CA ASN A 180 23.82 1.59 17.67
C ASN A 180 24.95 2.40 17.04
N GLU A 181 25.93 1.75 16.40
CA GLU A 181 27.07 2.38 15.74
C GLU A 181 26.59 3.16 14.51
N LEU A 182 25.72 2.54 13.70
CA LEU A 182 25.11 3.19 12.54
C LEU A 182 24.20 4.35 12.97
N SER A 183 23.37 4.14 14.00
CA SER A 183 22.53 5.18 14.63
C SER A 183 23.36 6.32 15.20
N GLN A 184 24.51 6.03 15.81
CA GLN A 184 25.44 7.04 16.27
C GLN A 184 25.97 7.86 15.08
N CYS A 185 26.32 7.23 13.97
CA CYS A 185 26.68 7.97 12.76
C CYS A 185 25.51 8.80 12.23
N TYR A 186 24.31 8.23 12.15
CA TYR A 186 23.11 8.95 11.71
C TYR A 186 22.74 10.12 12.61
N SER A 187 23.08 10.09 13.90
CA SER A 187 22.94 11.24 14.78
C SER A 187 23.88 12.39 14.44
N THR A 188 24.96 12.12 13.70
CA THR A 188 25.92 13.13 13.19
C THR A 188 25.57 13.64 11.79
N ILE A 189 24.87 12.83 10.99
CA ILE A 189 24.15 13.38 9.84
C ILE A 189 23.22 14.37 10.47
N GLY A 190 23.54 15.65 10.30
CA GLY A 190 22.62 16.68 10.65
C GLY A 190 21.34 16.33 9.91
N VAL A 191 20.37 15.76 10.63
CA VAL A 191 19.13 16.47 10.83
C VAL A 191 19.67 17.84 11.20
N THR A 192 19.87 18.69 10.19
CA THR A 192 19.53 20.07 10.40
C THR A 192 18.10 19.81 10.74
N PRO A 193 17.68 19.81 12.04
CA PRO A 193 16.32 20.22 12.19
C PRO A 193 16.39 21.51 11.35
N ARG A 194 15.56 21.59 10.31
CA ARG A 194 14.77 22.81 10.30
C ARG A 194 14.31 22.85 11.75
N GLN A 195 15.09 23.55 12.59
CA GLN A 195 14.71 23.88 13.93
C GLN A 195 13.30 24.32 13.61
N PRO A 196 12.26 23.63 14.10
CA PRO A 196 11.01 24.34 14.17
C PRO A 196 11.45 25.55 14.97
N THR A 197 11.61 26.67 14.28
CA THR A 197 12.38 27.84 14.65
C THR A 197 11.79 28.52 15.88
N ALA A 198 11.15 27.82 16.82
CA ALA A 198 9.75 28.13 17.02
C ALA A 198 9.15 28.53 15.67
N ILE A 199 8.97 27.55 14.79
CA ILE A 199 7.73 27.53 14.07
C ILE A 199 6.79 27.36 15.28
N GLU A 200 6.34 28.50 15.85
CA GLU A 200 4.91 28.77 15.77
C GLU A 200 4.58 28.09 14.47
N LEU A 201 4.00 26.89 14.54
CA LEU A 201 3.04 26.61 13.51
C LEU A 201 2.16 27.85 13.69
N ASP A 202 2.43 28.93 12.93
CA ASP A 202 1.57 29.29 11.84
C ASP A 202 1.04 27.93 11.39
N VAL A 203 0.01 27.49 12.14
CA VAL A 203 -1.11 26.75 11.67
C VAL A 203 -1.42 27.62 10.48
N GLN A 204 -0.75 27.32 9.36
CA GLN A 204 -0.78 28.13 8.18
C GLN A 204 -2.24 27.97 7.83
N GLU A 205 -3.07 28.95 8.25
CA GLU A 205 -4.49 28.71 8.57
C GLU A 205 -5.03 27.92 7.41
N VAL A 206 -5.14 26.60 7.59
CA VAL A 206 -5.45 25.73 6.46
C VAL A 206 -6.89 26.06 6.26
N SER A 207 -7.15 26.88 5.26
CA SER A 207 -8.50 27.36 4.98
C SER A 207 -9.27 26.16 4.48
N LEU A 208 -9.89 25.43 5.41
CA LEU A 208 -10.76 24.31 5.13
C LEU A 208 -12.05 24.90 4.54
N THR A 209 -12.02 25.06 3.22
CA THR A 209 -13.14 25.59 2.45
C THR A 209 -14.02 24.44 2.00
N SER A 210 -15.30 24.60 2.26
CA SER A 210 -16.35 23.74 1.72
C SER A 210 -17.50 24.61 1.24
N ALA A 211 -18.39 24.08 0.41
CA ALA A 211 -19.56 24.83 -0.04
C ALA A 211 -20.51 25.11 1.13
N CYS A 212 -20.64 24.16 2.05
CA CYS A 212 -21.62 24.16 3.13
C CYS A 212 -21.06 24.48 4.51
N GLY A 213 -19.74 24.64 4.65
CA GLY A 213 -19.05 24.80 5.93
C GLY A 213 -18.91 23.49 6.73
N ALA A 214 -18.46 23.62 7.97
CA ALA A 214 -18.45 22.56 8.99
C ALA A 214 -19.30 22.99 10.19
N VAL A 215 -19.85 22.02 10.92
CA VAL A 215 -20.63 22.30 12.14
C VAL A 215 -19.71 22.21 13.35
N ARG A 216 -19.65 23.29 14.13
CA ARG A 216 -18.89 23.39 15.37
C ARG A 216 -19.63 24.24 16.38
N GLU A 217 -19.68 23.78 17.63
CA GLU A 217 -20.38 24.45 18.74
C GLU A 217 -21.82 24.88 18.38
N GLY A 218 -22.55 24.02 17.66
CA GLY A 218 -23.93 24.23 17.21
C GLY A 218 -24.09 25.30 16.12
N ALA A 219 -23.02 25.73 15.45
CA ALA A 219 -23.05 26.70 14.36
C ALA A 219 -22.29 26.18 13.13
N VAL A 220 -22.64 26.69 11.95
CA VAL A 220 -21.90 26.42 10.71
C VAL A 220 -20.77 27.44 10.57
N GLU A 221 -19.53 26.96 10.46
CA GLU A 221 -18.32 27.74 10.21
C GLU A 221 -17.81 27.51 8.78
N ASN A 222 -17.49 28.59 8.07
CA ASN A 222 -16.88 28.52 6.74
C ASN A 222 -16.03 29.77 6.47
N PRO A 223 -14.70 29.66 6.29
CA PRO A 223 -13.91 28.42 6.40
C PRO A 223 -13.86 27.90 7.84
N ALA A 224 -13.62 26.60 8.01
CA ALA A 224 -13.32 26.03 9.33
C ALA A 224 -11.85 26.32 9.68
N LEU A 225 -11.60 26.98 10.81
CA LEU A 225 -10.26 27.46 11.19
C LEU A 225 -9.51 26.52 12.14
N THR A 226 -10.17 25.48 12.66
CA THR A 226 -9.55 24.56 13.61
C THR A 226 -9.92 23.14 13.27
N ALA A 227 -8.90 22.30 13.10
CA ALA A 227 -9.08 20.89 12.84
C ALA A 227 -7.93 20.08 13.43
N GLU A 228 -8.20 18.80 13.66
CA GLU A 228 -7.23 17.81 14.11
C GLU A 228 -6.72 17.02 12.91
N VAL A 229 -5.42 16.72 12.86
CA VAL A 229 -4.88 15.83 11.82
C VAL A 229 -5.08 14.38 12.25
N VAL A 230 -5.74 13.59 11.41
CA VAL A 230 -6.14 12.22 11.70
C VAL A 230 -5.78 11.25 10.57
N ARG A 231 -5.57 9.97 10.91
CA ARG A 231 -5.67 8.85 9.96
C ARG A 231 -7.12 8.35 9.96
N VAL A 232 -7.65 8.03 8.79
CA VAL A 232 -9.05 7.62 8.62
C VAL A 232 -9.13 6.19 8.13
N GLU A 233 -9.95 5.37 8.80
CA GLU A 233 -10.29 4.01 8.41
C GLU A 233 -11.82 3.94 8.26
N PRO A 234 -12.37 3.82 7.04
CA PRO A 234 -13.83 3.87 6.86
C PRO A 234 -14.51 2.60 7.37
N VAL A 235 -15.66 2.77 8.02
CA VAL A 235 -16.58 1.69 8.39
C VAL A 235 -17.76 1.64 7.41
N SER A 236 -18.23 2.81 6.99
CA SER A 236 -19.22 3.05 5.94
C SER A 236 -18.91 4.40 5.26
N THR A 237 -19.80 4.90 4.40
CA THR A 237 -19.67 6.24 3.80
C THR A 237 -20.09 7.38 4.72
N ASP A 238 -20.61 7.06 5.92
CA ASP A 238 -21.10 8.03 6.89
C ASP A 238 -20.56 7.79 8.31
N LEU A 239 -19.69 6.80 8.48
CA LEU A 239 -19.04 6.41 9.73
C LEU A 239 -17.60 5.98 9.47
N VAL A 240 -16.67 6.54 10.24
CA VAL A 240 -15.24 6.23 10.14
C VAL A 240 -14.64 6.00 11.53
N VAL A 241 -13.53 5.27 11.59
CA VAL A 241 -12.62 5.29 12.73
C VAL A 241 -11.51 6.27 12.40
N VAL A 242 -11.30 7.27 13.25
CA VAL A 242 -10.18 8.19 13.13
C VAL A 242 -9.14 7.88 14.19
N THR A 243 -7.86 7.95 13.85
CA THR A 243 -6.76 7.90 14.80
C THR A 243 -6.03 9.24 14.78
N ARG A 244 -5.97 9.94 15.91
CA ARG A 244 -5.32 11.25 16.00
C ARG A 244 -3.83 11.12 15.78
N LEU A 245 -3.27 12.01 14.96
CA LEU A 245 -1.86 11.96 14.58
C LEU A 245 -1.00 12.97 15.36
N LEU A 246 -1.62 13.99 15.94
CA LEU A 246 -0.95 15.09 16.64
C LEU A 246 -1.64 15.39 17.96
N GLY A 247 -0.97 16.16 18.82
CA GLY A 247 -1.51 16.63 20.10
C GLY A 247 -1.40 15.62 21.25
N VAL A 248 -2.02 15.96 22.38
CA VAL A 248 -1.99 15.14 23.61
C VAL A 248 -2.74 13.81 23.47
N GLU A 249 -3.58 13.68 22.45
CA GLU A 249 -4.37 12.48 22.16
C GLU A 249 -3.80 11.67 20.97
N ALA A 250 -2.57 11.94 20.53
CA ALA A 250 -1.96 11.20 19.43
C ALA A 250 -1.97 9.68 19.70
N GLY A 251 -2.37 8.90 18.70
CA GLY A 251 -2.55 7.44 18.78
C GLY A 251 -3.91 6.99 19.31
N ASN A 252 -4.72 7.88 19.89
CA ASN A 252 -6.08 7.52 20.28
C ASN A 252 -6.97 7.38 19.04
N SER A 253 -7.71 6.27 18.98
CA SER A 253 -8.71 6.01 17.97
C SER A 253 -10.12 6.26 18.50
N GLN A 254 -10.99 6.85 17.69
CA GLN A 254 -12.40 7.09 18.04
C GLN A 254 -13.29 6.89 16.80
N LEU A 255 -14.55 6.50 17.04
CA LEU A 255 -15.57 6.48 15.99
C LEU A 255 -16.07 7.90 15.74
N VAL A 256 -16.19 8.26 14.46
CA VAL A 256 -16.72 9.55 14.01
C VAL A 256 -17.85 9.31 13.03
N LYS A 257 -19.05 9.78 13.37
CA LYS A 257 -20.16 9.93 12.42
C LYS A 257 -19.92 11.17 11.58
N LEU A 258 -19.95 11.02 10.26
CA LEU A 258 -19.82 12.15 9.36
C LEU A 258 -21.13 12.95 9.34
N HIS A 259 -21.06 14.23 9.73
CA HIS A 259 -22.20 15.12 9.82
C HIS A 259 -22.95 15.23 8.50
N GLY A 260 -24.28 15.29 8.58
CA GLY A 260 -25.21 15.50 7.49
C GLY A 260 -25.31 14.34 6.50
N LEU A 261 -24.57 13.24 6.71
CA LEU A 261 -24.53 12.11 5.80
C LEU A 261 -25.27 10.90 6.36
N THR A 262 -25.83 10.07 5.48
CA THR A 262 -26.28 8.71 5.79
C THR A 262 -25.86 7.75 4.68
N SER A 263 -25.54 6.52 5.08
CA SER A 263 -25.34 5.39 4.15
C SER A 263 -26.61 4.57 3.93
N GLU A 264 -27.69 4.86 4.66
CA GLU A 264 -28.97 4.18 4.50
C GLU A 264 -29.55 4.46 3.11
N GLY A 265 -29.98 3.39 2.41
CA GLY A 265 -30.53 3.49 1.05
C GLY A 265 -29.49 3.56 -0.06
N ILE A 266 -28.19 3.64 0.25
CA ILE A 266 -27.11 3.52 -0.74
C ILE A 266 -26.91 2.04 -1.10
N SER A 267 -26.78 1.73 -2.40
CA SER A 267 -26.47 0.36 -2.82
C SER A 267 -25.07 -0.08 -2.37
N ALA A 268 -24.92 -1.39 -2.13
CA ALA A 268 -23.64 -1.96 -1.68
C ALA A 268 -22.45 -1.59 -2.58
N THR A 269 -22.66 -1.53 -3.90
CA THR A 269 -21.63 -1.12 -4.87
C THR A 269 -21.20 0.33 -4.64
N ARG A 270 -22.14 1.25 -4.42
CA ARG A 270 -21.83 2.67 -4.15
C ARG A 270 -21.20 2.85 -2.78
N LEU A 271 -21.62 2.07 -1.79
CA LEU A 271 -21.01 2.05 -0.47
C LEU A 271 -19.53 1.66 -0.55
N GLU A 272 -19.20 0.60 -1.27
CA GLU A 272 -17.80 0.18 -1.49
C GLU A 272 -16.98 1.27 -2.21
N LEU A 273 -17.53 1.84 -3.29
CA LEU A 273 -16.86 2.93 -4.02
C LEU A 273 -16.61 4.14 -3.11
N GLY A 274 -17.57 4.49 -2.27
CA GLY A 274 -17.42 5.57 -1.30
C GLY A 274 -16.38 5.30 -0.22
N MET A 275 -16.30 4.08 0.31
CA MET A 275 -15.26 3.70 1.27
C MET A 275 -13.86 3.76 0.62
N ASN A 276 -13.72 3.26 -0.61
CA ASN A 276 -12.47 3.37 -1.36
C ASN A 276 -12.11 4.83 -1.65
N PHE A 277 -13.10 5.67 -1.93
CA PHE A 277 -12.90 7.11 -2.07
C PHE A 277 -12.35 7.72 -0.78
N ILE A 278 -12.93 7.42 0.38
CA ILE A 278 -12.42 7.90 1.68
C ILE A 278 -10.96 7.48 1.89
N ILE A 279 -10.62 6.21 1.63
CA ILE A 279 -9.24 5.70 1.76
C ILE A 279 -8.27 6.50 0.90
N ASN A 280 -8.64 6.74 -0.36
CA ASN A 280 -7.78 7.47 -1.30
C ASN A 280 -7.64 8.95 -0.90
N ALA A 281 -8.76 9.61 -0.58
CA ALA A 281 -8.80 11.02 -0.19
C ALA A 281 -8.09 11.31 1.14
N ALA A 282 -8.02 10.31 2.03
CA ALA A 282 -7.36 10.39 3.33
C ALA A 282 -6.05 9.59 3.42
N SER A 283 -5.46 9.18 2.28
CA SER A 283 -4.27 8.31 2.24
C SER A 283 -3.05 8.95 2.92
N GLY A 284 -2.88 10.26 2.77
CA GLY A 284 -1.87 11.08 3.47
C GLY A 284 -2.33 11.63 4.84
N GLY A 285 -3.41 11.10 5.39
CA GLY A 285 -4.14 11.70 6.52
C GLY A 285 -5.28 12.61 6.04
N ALA A 286 -6.02 13.15 7.01
CA ALA A 286 -7.12 14.08 6.80
C ALA A 286 -7.18 15.08 7.95
N TYR A 287 -7.85 16.21 7.72
CA TYR A 287 -8.28 17.11 8.79
C TYR A 287 -9.68 16.72 9.26
N LEU A 288 -9.85 16.61 10.57
CA LEU A 288 -11.12 16.38 11.22
C LEU A 288 -11.56 17.64 11.96
N VAL A 289 -12.73 18.16 11.59
CA VAL A 289 -13.44 19.19 12.34
C VAL A 289 -14.53 18.49 13.16
N THR A 290 -14.40 18.47 14.48
CA THR A 290 -15.41 17.90 15.39
C THR A 290 -16.39 18.98 15.85
N GLU A 291 -17.64 18.59 16.15
CA GLU A 291 -18.67 19.53 16.60
C GLU A 291 -18.32 20.20 17.93
N SER A 292 -18.26 19.37 18.97
CA SER A 292 -17.85 19.71 20.33
C SER A 292 -17.45 18.40 21.01
N GLN A 293 -16.66 18.50 22.08
CA GLN A 293 -16.27 17.33 22.86
C GLN A 293 -17.45 16.68 23.61
N ASP A 294 -18.53 17.43 23.81
CA ASP A 294 -19.70 16.97 24.57
C ASP A 294 -20.75 16.29 23.69
N CYS A 295 -20.63 16.38 22.36
CA CYS A 295 -21.58 15.75 21.47
C CYS A 295 -21.23 14.29 21.15
N ALA A 296 -21.87 13.39 21.88
CA ALA A 296 -21.80 11.96 21.65
C ALA A 296 -22.87 11.48 20.68
N VAL A 297 -22.47 10.69 19.68
CA VAL A 297 -23.39 10.00 18.77
C VAL A 297 -23.48 8.53 19.12
N ALA A 298 -24.69 7.99 19.07
CA ALA A 298 -24.90 6.55 19.17
C ALA A 298 -24.57 5.91 17.82
N VAL A 299 -23.67 4.94 17.83
CA VAL A 299 -23.26 4.21 16.63
C VAL A 299 -24.10 2.93 16.55
N PRO A 300 -24.50 2.48 15.34
CA PRO A 300 -25.05 1.14 15.15
C PRO A 300 -24.18 0.10 15.87
N ASP A 301 -24.80 -0.88 16.53
CA ASP A 301 -24.14 -1.92 17.36
C ASP A 301 -23.70 -1.50 18.77
N GLY A 302 -24.17 -0.36 19.28
CA GLY A 302 -24.15 -0.06 20.72
C GLY A 302 -22.87 0.65 21.21
N GLY A 303 -22.14 1.29 20.30
CA GLY A 303 -21.01 2.16 20.62
C GLY A 303 -21.39 3.63 20.79
N SER A 304 -20.46 4.43 21.32
CA SER A 304 -20.52 5.89 21.33
C SER A 304 -19.35 6.42 20.50
N GLY A 305 -19.62 7.39 19.65
CA GLY A 305 -18.61 8.15 18.91
C GLY A 305 -18.82 9.65 19.06
N VAL A 306 -18.13 10.43 18.24
CA VAL A 306 -18.37 11.87 18.07
C VAL A 306 -18.89 12.15 16.66
N ALA A 307 -19.37 13.36 16.40
CA ALA A 307 -19.73 13.80 15.06
C ALA A 307 -18.73 14.82 14.51
N GLY A 308 -18.51 14.81 13.19
CA GLY A 308 -17.58 15.73 12.56
C GLY A 308 -17.59 15.73 11.02
N GLN A 309 -16.74 16.56 10.44
CA GLN A 309 -16.49 16.67 9.01
C GLN A 309 -15.04 16.31 8.72
N LEU A 310 -14.82 15.60 7.62
CA LEU A 310 -13.49 15.29 7.12
C LEU A 310 -13.12 16.17 5.93
N TYR A 311 -11.86 16.58 5.91
CA TYR A 311 -11.25 17.29 4.80
C TYR A 311 -9.96 16.58 4.38
N SER A 312 -9.66 16.55 3.09
CA SER A 312 -8.38 16.07 2.58
C SER A 312 -7.23 16.95 3.07
N MET A 313 -6.00 16.49 2.93
CA MET A 313 -4.82 17.32 3.26
C MET A 313 -4.71 18.59 2.39
N ASP A 314 -5.39 18.62 1.24
CA ASP A 314 -5.50 19.79 0.36
C ASP A 314 -6.62 20.76 0.79
N GLY A 315 -7.39 20.41 1.83
CA GLY A 315 -8.44 21.25 2.40
C GLY A 315 -9.82 21.11 1.74
N GLU A 316 -10.02 20.09 0.90
CA GLU A 316 -11.31 19.82 0.25
C GLU A 316 -12.21 18.95 1.14
N SER A 317 -13.51 19.23 1.19
CA SER A 317 -14.47 18.49 2.01
C SER A 317 -14.75 17.10 1.45
N ILE A 318 -14.30 16.06 2.17
CA ILE A 318 -14.57 14.66 1.82
C ILE A 318 -16.08 14.38 1.94
N ASN A 319 -16.76 15.01 2.90
CA ASN A 319 -18.21 14.84 3.08
C ASN A 319 -19.00 15.31 1.85
N GLU A 320 -18.64 16.46 1.28
CA GLU A 320 -19.33 17.03 0.12
C GLU A 320 -19.05 16.23 -1.16
N GLU A 321 -17.82 15.76 -1.33
CA GLU A 321 -17.46 14.89 -2.46
C GLU A 321 -18.20 13.55 -2.41
N LEU A 322 -18.42 12.97 -1.21
CA LEU A 322 -19.24 11.77 -1.06
C LEU A 322 -20.68 11.99 -1.57
N LEU A 323 -21.26 13.16 -1.30
CA LEU A 323 -22.59 13.53 -1.82
C LEU A 323 -22.56 13.78 -3.33
N ALA A 324 -21.59 14.57 -3.80
CA ALA A 324 -21.47 14.94 -5.21
C ALA A 324 -21.27 13.73 -6.12
N ASN A 325 -20.63 12.66 -5.61
CA ASN A 325 -20.45 11.40 -6.34
C ASN A 325 -21.56 10.37 -6.08
N GLY A 326 -22.54 10.69 -5.23
CA GLY A 326 -23.66 9.82 -4.88
C GLY A 326 -23.26 8.58 -4.06
N TYR A 327 -22.17 8.69 -3.29
CA TYR A 327 -21.67 7.66 -2.37
C TYR A 327 -22.31 7.73 -0.97
N ALA A 328 -22.88 8.88 -0.63
CA ALA A 328 -23.70 9.09 0.55
C ALA A 328 -24.97 9.86 0.16
N LEU A 329 -25.99 9.82 1.02
CA LEU A 329 -27.17 10.69 0.92
C LEU A 329 -27.17 11.70 2.07
N THR A 330 -27.93 12.77 1.91
CA THR A 330 -28.17 13.73 2.99
C THR A 330 -29.05 13.09 4.08
N ALA A 331 -28.62 13.17 5.33
CA ALA A 331 -29.46 12.80 6.46
C ALA A 331 -30.48 13.91 6.77
N GLU A 332 -31.78 13.60 6.71
CA GLU A 332 -32.85 14.55 7.08
C GLU A 332 -32.85 14.89 8.57
N ARG A 333 -32.34 13.96 9.39
CA ARG A 333 -32.14 14.12 10.83
C ARG A 333 -30.79 13.56 11.16
N ASP A 334 -29.94 14.39 11.73
CA ASP A 334 -28.65 13.97 12.23
C ASP A 334 -28.50 14.39 13.70
N ALA A 335 -27.48 13.86 14.35
CA ALA A 335 -27.08 14.31 15.67
C ALA A 335 -26.13 15.50 15.57
N CYS A 336 -25.91 16.18 16.70
CA CYS A 336 -24.86 17.20 16.81
C CYS A 336 -24.98 18.36 15.81
N GLY A 337 -26.20 18.80 15.47
CA GLY A 337 -26.36 19.93 14.56
C GLY A 337 -26.05 19.62 13.09
N GLY A 338 -25.85 18.35 12.72
CA GLY A 338 -25.69 17.95 11.32
C GLY A 338 -26.88 18.37 10.43
N GLU A 339 -28.07 18.56 11.00
CA GLU A 339 -29.25 19.09 10.31
C GLU A 339 -29.08 20.53 9.78
N LEU A 340 -28.10 21.28 10.32
CA LEU A 340 -27.76 22.62 9.82
C LEU A 340 -27.17 22.58 8.40
N LEU A 341 -26.62 21.44 7.99
CA LEU A 341 -26.05 21.23 6.65
C LEU A 341 -27.07 20.73 5.63
N THR A 342 -28.20 20.16 6.07
CA THR A 342 -29.17 19.45 5.22
C THR A 342 -29.60 20.27 4.01
N GLY A 343 -29.86 21.58 4.18
CA GLY A 343 -30.27 22.45 3.09
C GLY A 343 -29.22 22.55 1.97
N CYS A 344 -27.96 22.75 2.34
CA CYS A 344 -26.86 22.88 1.39
C CYS A 344 -26.45 21.51 0.81
N TYR A 345 -26.41 20.46 1.63
CA TYR A 345 -26.12 19.09 1.19
C TYR A 345 -27.14 18.56 0.18
N SER A 346 -28.42 18.92 0.33
CA SER A 346 -29.45 18.56 -0.64
C SER A 346 -29.19 19.18 -2.03
N GLU A 347 -28.58 20.37 -2.10
CA GLU A 347 -28.22 21.00 -3.38
C GLU A 347 -27.05 20.28 -4.06
N ILE A 348 -26.07 19.82 -3.28
CA ILE A 348 -24.93 19.01 -3.77
C ILE A 348 -25.41 17.62 -4.19
N GLU A 349 -26.28 16.99 -3.41
CA GLU A 349 -26.84 15.68 -3.76
C GLU A 349 -27.66 15.74 -5.05
N ALA A 350 -28.37 16.85 -5.30
CA ALA A 350 -29.18 17.03 -6.51
C ALA A 350 -28.35 17.08 -7.82
N ILE A 351 -27.05 17.38 -7.74
CA ILE A 351 -26.14 17.34 -8.90
C ILE A 351 -25.43 15.99 -9.06
N ALA A 352 -25.60 15.07 -8.12
CA ALA A 352 -24.94 13.78 -8.15
C ALA A 352 -25.39 12.94 -9.36
N PRO A 353 -24.49 12.14 -9.97
CA PRO A 353 -24.88 11.23 -11.03
C PRO A 353 -26.02 10.31 -10.58
N PRO A 354 -27.09 10.13 -11.38
CA PRO A 354 -28.16 9.22 -11.02
C PRO A 354 -27.59 7.82 -10.80
N GLU A 355 -28.14 7.09 -9.83
CA GLU A 355 -27.77 5.70 -9.64
C GLU A 355 -27.97 4.94 -10.94
N PRO A 356 -26.96 4.21 -11.44
CA PRO A 356 -27.16 3.33 -12.58
C PRO A 356 -28.36 2.44 -12.28
N PRO A 357 -29.33 2.32 -13.18
CA PRO A 357 -30.51 1.50 -12.92
C PRO A 357 -30.03 0.13 -12.51
N ALA A 358 -30.58 -0.37 -11.39
CA ALA A 358 -30.32 -1.73 -10.94
C ALA A 358 -30.44 -2.65 -12.17
N PRO A 359 -29.46 -3.54 -12.41
CA PRO A 359 -29.51 -4.41 -13.58
C PRO A 359 -30.90 -5.06 -13.61
N ALA A 360 -31.58 -4.92 -14.76
CA ALA A 360 -32.88 -5.54 -14.94
C ALA A 360 -32.76 -6.99 -14.46
N PRO A 361 -33.74 -7.51 -13.68
CA PRO A 361 -33.70 -8.89 -13.21
C PRO A 361 -33.33 -9.77 -14.39
N ALA A 362 -32.24 -10.53 -14.26
CA ALA A 362 -31.77 -11.37 -15.34
C ALA A 362 -32.98 -12.16 -15.86
N PRO A 363 -33.23 -12.18 -17.19
CA PRO A 363 -34.38 -12.88 -17.73
C PRO A 363 -34.38 -14.28 -17.13
N ASP A 364 -35.47 -14.62 -16.45
CA ASP A 364 -35.70 -15.92 -15.85
C ASP A 364 -35.49 -16.96 -16.95
N HIS A 365 -34.27 -17.50 -17.02
CA HIS A 365 -33.90 -18.53 -17.96
C HIS A 365 -34.56 -19.78 -17.42
N GLY A 366 -35.85 -19.91 -17.79
CA GLY A 366 -36.74 -20.91 -17.27
C GLY A 366 -36.02 -22.23 -17.16
N GLU A 367 -36.05 -22.78 -15.95
CA GLU A 367 -35.49 -24.07 -15.56
C GLU A 367 -35.89 -25.15 -16.58
N SER A 368 -35.13 -25.31 -17.66
CA SER A 368 -35.12 -26.53 -18.43
C SER A 368 -34.20 -27.45 -17.66
N GLY A 369 -34.81 -28.29 -16.82
CA GLY A 369 -34.11 -29.25 -15.99
C GLY A 369 -33.16 -30.13 -16.80
N GLU A 370 -31.97 -30.35 -16.25
CA GLU A 370 -31.39 -31.66 -15.96
C GLU A 370 -29.95 -31.45 -15.46
N GLU A 371 -29.68 -32.04 -14.28
CA GLU A 371 -28.37 -32.26 -13.64
C GLU A 371 -27.57 -31.05 -13.09
N GLY A 372 -28.01 -30.56 -11.94
CA GLY A 372 -27.26 -30.78 -10.70
C GLY A 372 -25.89 -30.10 -10.52
N GLY A 373 -25.70 -28.87 -11.00
CA GLY A 373 -24.58 -28.02 -10.57
C GLY A 373 -25.03 -27.04 -9.50
N ASN A 374 -24.69 -27.29 -8.23
CA ASN A 374 -24.87 -26.32 -7.15
C ASN A 374 -24.10 -25.04 -7.53
N TYR A 375 -24.79 -23.98 -7.97
CA TYR A 375 -24.18 -22.65 -8.14
C TYR A 375 -23.81 -22.15 -6.75
N VAL A 376 -22.59 -22.46 -6.32
CA VAL A 376 -22.04 -21.95 -5.07
C VAL A 376 -21.90 -20.44 -5.24
N GLN A 377 -22.66 -19.65 -4.46
CA GLN A 377 -22.35 -18.24 -4.23
C GLN A 377 -20.87 -18.16 -3.85
N GLY A 378 -20.06 -17.70 -4.81
CA GLY A 378 -18.62 -17.87 -4.73
C GLY A 378 -17.97 -16.79 -3.89
N ILE A 379 -16.81 -17.12 -3.35
CA ILE A 379 -15.78 -16.15 -3.01
C ILE A 379 -14.74 -16.28 -4.12
N ILE A 380 -14.17 -15.19 -4.61
CA ILE A 380 -13.03 -15.27 -5.54
C ILE A 380 -11.80 -15.76 -4.76
N ARG A 381 -11.41 -17.01 -4.97
CA ARG A 381 -10.28 -17.66 -4.28
C ARG A 381 -9.00 -17.66 -5.11
N ASP A 382 -9.18 -17.71 -6.42
CA ASP A 382 -8.15 -17.71 -7.43
C ASP A 382 -8.42 -16.59 -8.41
N PHE A 383 -7.37 -15.85 -8.72
CA PHE A 383 -7.43 -14.72 -9.62
C PHE A 383 -6.19 -14.68 -10.48
N LEU A 384 -6.36 -14.36 -11.75
CA LEU A 384 -5.26 -14.09 -12.66
C LEU A 384 -5.64 -12.96 -13.61
N TRP A 385 -4.94 -11.84 -13.51
CA TRP A 385 -4.87 -10.81 -14.54
C TRP A 385 -3.69 -11.12 -15.48
N LYS A 386 -4.03 -11.37 -16.74
CA LYS A 386 -3.06 -11.61 -17.80
C LYS A 386 -3.11 -10.47 -18.81
N PRO A 387 -2.11 -9.59 -18.84
CA PRO A 387 -2.14 -8.37 -19.66
C PRO A 387 -2.18 -8.67 -21.16
N VAL A 388 -1.50 -9.72 -21.61
CA VAL A 388 -1.47 -10.15 -23.02
C VAL A 388 -1.77 -11.65 -23.05
N SER A 389 -2.93 -12.02 -23.58
CA SER A 389 -3.28 -13.42 -23.82
C SER A 389 -2.61 -13.94 -25.09
N GLU A 390 -2.11 -15.18 -25.06
CA GLU A 390 -1.55 -15.83 -26.25
C GLU A 390 -2.59 -16.06 -27.34
N SER A 391 -3.87 -16.11 -26.99
CA SER A 391 -4.94 -16.36 -27.95
C SER A 391 -5.18 -15.22 -28.94
N ASN A 392 -5.07 -13.97 -28.47
CA ASN A 392 -5.51 -12.80 -29.25
C ASN A 392 -4.80 -11.49 -28.88
N GLY A 393 -3.78 -11.53 -28.02
CA GLY A 393 -3.05 -10.35 -27.55
C GLY A 393 -3.81 -9.48 -26.53
N ASN A 394 -5.09 -9.75 -26.29
CA ASN A 394 -5.91 -8.96 -25.37
C ASN A 394 -5.77 -9.44 -23.93
N VAL A 395 -6.22 -8.61 -23.00
CA VAL A 395 -6.28 -8.97 -21.58
C VAL A 395 -7.19 -10.17 -21.36
N ALA A 396 -6.79 -11.05 -20.45
CA ALA A 396 -7.62 -12.11 -19.93
C ALA A 396 -7.63 -12.06 -18.40
N VAL A 397 -8.82 -12.12 -17.82
CA VAL A 397 -9.04 -12.24 -16.37
C VAL A 397 -9.62 -13.61 -16.11
N LEU A 398 -8.93 -14.42 -15.32
CA LEU A 398 -9.40 -15.75 -14.95
C LEU A 398 -9.70 -15.77 -13.46
N VAL A 399 -10.89 -16.24 -13.11
CA VAL A 399 -11.36 -16.31 -11.72
C VAL A 399 -12.16 -17.59 -11.46
N ASN A 400 -12.30 -17.97 -10.19
CA ASN A 400 -13.35 -18.85 -9.70
C ASN A 400 -14.32 -18.03 -8.82
N PRO A 401 -15.64 -18.31 -8.77
CA PRO A 401 -16.38 -19.44 -9.35
C PRO A 401 -16.60 -19.32 -10.88
N THR A 402 -17.48 -20.17 -11.45
CA THR A 402 -17.96 -20.04 -12.83
C THR A 402 -18.92 -18.86 -12.97
N ASP A 403 -19.15 -18.42 -14.21
CA ASP A 403 -20.13 -17.40 -14.58
C ASP A 403 -20.00 -16.04 -13.88
N VAL A 404 -18.76 -15.67 -13.52
CA VAL A 404 -18.44 -14.35 -13.00
C VAL A 404 -18.44 -13.31 -14.13
N ARG A 405 -19.19 -12.24 -13.95
CA ARG A 405 -19.09 -11.02 -14.76
C ARG A 405 -17.96 -10.16 -14.22
N VAL A 406 -16.98 -9.84 -15.06
CA VAL A 406 -15.82 -9.02 -14.69
C VAL A 406 -15.96 -7.63 -15.33
N VAL A 407 -15.90 -6.59 -14.51
CA VAL A 407 -15.85 -5.19 -14.95
C VAL A 407 -14.46 -4.64 -14.64
N VAL A 408 -13.84 -3.96 -15.61
CA VAL A 408 -12.53 -3.34 -15.49
C VAL A 408 -12.69 -1.83 -15.60
N THR A 409 -12.14 -1.09 -14.65
CA THR A 409 -12.14 0.38 -14.62
C THR A 409 -10.70 0.88 -14.48
N GLY A 410 -10.20 1.60 -15.47
CA GLY A 410 -8.90 2.28 -15.43
C GLY A 410 -8.92 3.48 -16.39
N ALA A 411 -7.88 3.63 -17.22
CA ALA A 411 -7.88 4.58 -18.34
C ALA A 411 -9.04 4.33 -19.34
N VAL A 412 -9.58 3.12 -19.34
CA VAL A 412 -10.77 2.70 -20.09
C VAL A 412 -11.64 1.84 -19.17
N GLN A 413 -12.96 1.94 -19.32
CA GLN A 413 -13.91 1.07 -18.65
C GLN A 413 -14.46 0.02 -19.62
N GLU A 414 -14.46 -1.25 -19.23
CA GLU A 414 -14.99 -2.34 -20.06
C GLU A 414 -15.55 -3.48 -19.20
N THR A 415 -16.73 -4.00 -19.57
CA THR A 415 -17.23 -5.30 -19.08
C THR A 415 -16.67 -6.41 -19.96
N LEU A 416 -15.88 -7.29 -19.38
CA LEU A 416 -15.18 -8.33 -20.13
C LEU A 416 -16.13 -9.44 -20.57
N ARG A 417 -15.87 -10.01 -21.74
CA ARG A 417 -16.67 -11.12 -22.28
C ARG A 417 -16.22 -12.44 -21.65
N ASN A 418 -17.10 -13.08 -20.88
CA ASN A 418 -16.89 -14.43 -20.36
C ASN A 418 -16.85 -15.47 -21.51
N GLN A 419 -15.82 -16.30 -21.54
CA GLN A 419 -15.62 -17.39 -22.50
C GLN A 419 -15.74 -18.78 -21.86
N GLY A 420 -16.20 -18.84 -20.60
CA GLY A 420 -16.36 -20.07 -19.83
C GLY A 420 -15.09 -20.49 -19.09
N PRO A 421 -15.08 -21.73 -18.56
CA PRO A 421 -13.96 -22.25 -17.79
C PRO A 421 -12.68 -22.43 -18.61
N SER A 422 -11.53 -22.13 -18.02
CA SER A 422 -10.21 -22.37 -18.63
C SER A 422 -9.11 -22.43 -17.56
N ASN A 423 -8.01 -23.13 -17.86
CA ASN A 423 -6.81 -23.20 -17.00
C ASN A 423 -7.12 -23.50 -15.52
N GLY A 424 -8.09 -24.39 -15.26
CA GLY A 424 -8.50 -24.78 -13.91
C GLY A 424 -9.29 -23.73 -13.13
N ARG A 425 -9.76 -22.66 -13.79
CA ARG A 425 -10.62 -21.61 -13.21
C ARG A 425 -12.00 -21.61 -13.86
N GLY A 426 -13.01 -21.17 -13.11
CA GLY A 426 -14.42 -21.25 -13.51
C GLY A 426 -14.82 -20.26 -14.60
N THR A 427 -14.21 -19.07 -14.62
CA THR A 427 -14.49 -18.01 -15.57
C THR A 427 -13.21 -17.52 -16.21
N THR A 428 -13.24 -17.37 -17.54
CA THR A 428 -12.23 -16.66 -18.32
C THR A 428 -12.87 -15.50 -19.04
N ALA A 429 -12.73 -14.30 -18.51
CA ALA A 429 -13.25 -13.08 -19.09
C ALA A 429 -12.17 -12.37 -19.93
N ARG A 430 -12.49 -11.95 -21.15
CA ARG A 430 -11.53 -11.30 -22.06
C ARG A 430 -11.96 -9.89 -22.43
N GLY A 431 -10.98 -9.00 -22.52
CA GLY A 431 -11.19 -7.63 -22.99
C GLY A 431 -10.99 -7.48 -24.50
N SER A 432 -11.36 -6.31 -24.98
CA SER A 432 -11.19 -5.86 -26.36
C SER A 432 -9.78 -5.34 -26.65
N ARG A 433 -8.96 -5.15 -25.60
CA ARG A 433 -7.63 -4.53 -25.64
C ARG A 433 -6.60 -5.28 -24.78
N PRO A 434 -5.28 -5.11 -25.00
CA PRO A 434 -4.26 -5.57 -24.06
C PRO A 434 -4.35 -4.83 -22.72
N GLY A 435 -3.88 -5.45 -21.64
CA GLY A 435 -3.93 -4.94 -20.27
C GLY A 435 -3.27 -3.58 -20.11
N CYS A 436 -2.14 -3.34 -20.80
CA CYS A 436 -1.46 -2.05 -20.83
C CYS A 436 -2.36 -0.87 -21.24
N ALA A 437 -3.37 -1.12 -22.09
CA ALA A 437 -4.27 -0.07 -22.57
C ALA A 437 -5.24 0.43 -21.49
N TYR A 438 -5.37 -0.29 -20.37
CA TYR A 438 -6.19 0.12 -19.24
C TYR A 438 -5.42 1.02 -18.25
N GLY A 439 -4.11 1.27 -18.47
CA GLY A 439 -3.32 2.24 -17.70
C GLY A 439 -2.87 1.73 -16.34
N ASN A 440 -2.79 2.63 -15.36
CA ASN A 440 -2.40 2.35 -13.98
C ASN A 440 -3.62 2.40 -13.05
N ASN A 441 -3.49 1.85 -11.85
CA ASN A 441 -4.53 1.84 -10.80
C ASN A 441 -5.88 1.28 -11.30
N ILE A 442 -5.83 0.17 -12.02
CA ILE A 442 -7.01 -0.46 -12.60
C ILE A 442 -7.78 -1.18 -11.50
N VAL A 443 -9.07 -0.90 -11.37
CA VAL A 443 -9.97 -1.58 -10.45
C VAL A 443 -10.76 -2.65 -11.19
N LEU A 444 -10.74 -3.87 -10.67
CA LEU A 444 -11.50 -5.00 -11.15
C LEU A 444 -12.63 -5.30 -10.19
N GLN A 445 -13.85 -5.39 -10.69
CA GLN A 445 -15.03 -5.76 -9.92
C GLN A 445 -15.64 -7.05 -10.46
N PHE A 446 -16.14 -7.89 -9.56
CA PHE A 446 -16.66 -9.22 -9.86
C PHE A 446 -18.13 -9.28 -9.47
N PHE A 447 -18.98 -9.72 -10.38
CA PHE A 447 -20.42 -9.86 -10.14
C PHE A 447 -20.90 -11.25 -10.53
N ASP A 448 -21.88 -11.77 -9.81
CA ASP A 448 -22.56 -13.00 -10.19
C ASP A 448 -23.62 -12.77 -11.29
N ALA A 449 -24.32 -13.82 -11.66
CA ALA A 449 -25.38 -13.77 -12.68
C ALA A 449 -26.56 -12.86 -12.29
N SER A 450 -26.77 -12.61 -11.00
CA SER A 450 -27.79 -11.69 -10.48
C SER A 450 -27.31 -10.23 -10.44
N GLY A 451 -26.03 -9.99 -10.70
CA GLY A 451 -25.40 -8.68 -10.60
C GLY A 451 -24.94 -8.32 -9.20
N GLN A 452 -24.99 -9.25 -8.24
CA GLN A 452 -24.45 -9.05 -6.89
C GLN A 452 -22.93 -9.13 -6.92
N ALA A 453 -22.25 -8.23 -6.19
CA ALA A 453 -20.80 -8.25 -6.08
C ALA A 453 -20.31 -9.52 -5.37
N ILE A 454 -19.29 -10.16 -5.93
CA ILE A 454 -18.69 -11.39 -5.40
C ILE A 454 -17.48 -11.00 -4.55
N PRO A 455 -17.48 -11.33 -3.24
CA PRO A 455 -16.33 -11.02 -2.39
C PRO A 455 -15.08 -11.78 -2.83
N ILE A 456 -13.94 -11.13 -2.76
CA ILE A 456 -12.62 -11.76 -2.88
C ILE A 456 -12.22 -12.35 -1.53
N ILE A 457 -11.32 -13.34 -1.53
CA ILE A 457 -10.96 -14.08 -0.32
C ILE A 457 -10.32 -13.23 0.80
N THR A 458 -9.92 -12.00 0.49
CA THR A 458 -9.43 -11.01 1.46
C THR A 458 -10.54 -10.13 2.05
N GLY A 459 -11.80 -10.31 1.65
CA GLY A 459 -12.97 -9.62 2.20
C GLY A 459 -13.48 -8.43 1.38
N GLY A 460 -12.67 -7.87 0.47
CA GLY A 460 -13.15 -6.85 -0.47
C GLY A 460 -14.05 -7.42 -1.57
N THR A 461 -14.54 -6.59 -2.48
CA THR A 461 -15.29 -7.00 -3.69
C THR A 461 -14.61 -6.54 -4.98
N SER A 462 -13.40 -5.98 -4.86
CA SER A 462 -12.58 -5.50 -5.96
C SER A 462 -11.10 -5.80 -5.80
N ILE A 463 -10.36 -5.82 -6.92
CA ILE A 463 -8.89 -5.97 -6.97
C ILE A 463 -8.29 -4.78 -7.72
N THR A 464 -7.29 -4.14 -7.15
CA THR A 464 -6.53 -3.08 -7.81
C THR A 464 -5.26 -3.62 -8.46
N ILE A 465 -5.04 -3.29 -9.73
CA ILE A 465 -3.83 -3.60 -10.50
C ILE A 465 -3.07 -2.28 -10.71
N ALA A 466 -1.93 -2.13 -10.02
CA ALA A 466 -1.14 -0.90 -10.05
C ALA A 466 -0.73 -0.49 -11.47
N ASN A 467 -0.37 -1.45 -12.33
CA ASN A 467 -0.02 -1.21 -13.72
C ASN A 467 -0.60 -2.33 -14.61
N GLY A 468 -1.41 -1.96 -15.60
CA GLY A 468 -2.10 -2.88 -16.49
C GLY A 468 -1.20 -3.75 -17.36
N CYS A 469 0.07 -3.38 -17.51
CA CYS A 469 1.07 -4.21 -18.19
C CYS A 469 1.61 -5.36 -17.32
N ASN A 470 1.43 -5.28 -16.01
CA ASN A 470 1.94 -6.31 -15.10
C ASN A 470 0.98 -7.49 -15.06
N ARG A 471 1.54 -8.70 -15.02
CA ARG A 471 0.77 -9.90 -14.69
C ARG A 471 0.56 -9.92 -13.18
N VAL A 472 -0.67 -10.16 -12.73
CA VAL A 472 -1.01 -10.27 -11.30
C VAL A 472 -1.79 -11.55 -11.08
N GLU A 473 -1.40 -12.33 -10.08
CA GLU A 473 -2.01 -13.62 -9.78
C GLU A 473 -2.03 -13.86 -8.28
N PHE A 474 -3.12 -14.47 -7.79
CA PHE A 474 -3.12 -15.19 -6.53
C PHE A 474 -3.88 -16.50 -6.69
N ARG A 475 -3.52 -17.47 -5.85
CA ARG A 475 -4.11 -18.79 -5.83
C ARG A 475 -4.18 -19.30 -4.39
N ARG A 476 -5.28 -19.93 -4.00
CA ARG A 476 -5.44 -20.53 -2.66
C ARG A 476 -5.93 -21.97 -2.69
#